data_AF-A0A0Q6Y0P8-F1
#
_entry.id   AF-A0A0Q6Y0P8-F1
#
_cell.length_a   1.000
_cell.length_b   1.000
_cell.length_c   1.000
_cell.angle_alpha   90.00
_cell.angle_beta   90.00
_cell.angle_gamma   90.00
#
_symmetry.space_group_name_H-M   'P 1'
#
loop_
_entity.id
_entity.type
_entity.pdbx_description
1 polymer ?
#
loop_
_entity_poly.entity_id
_entity_poly.type
_entity_poly.pdbx_seq_one_letter_code
_entity_poly.pdbx_strand_id
1 'polypeptide(L)'
;MTGDGHLLGVMMVCGHHIDGATLYVDSDDVDKQVTVGSWTAGRPLATGLATWTLDSPAAGWTATRPLAPLTAKTTYALYGWTKDDSWSANSVSFTLSDRDRLTPGKVRYETISDNGDASEATLPIAEFKARACQNM
;
A
#
# COMPACT_ATOMS: atom_id res chain seq x y z
N MET A 1 -4.87 -5.45 8.18
CA MET A 1 -4.36 -5.50 9.56
C MET A 1 -4.32 -6.95 10.02
N THR A 2 -3.32 -7.34 10.83
CA THR A 2 -3.26 -8.65 11.48
C THR A 2 -4.24 -8.73 12.67
N GLY A 3 -4.47 -9.92 13.22
CA GLY A 3 -5.40 -10.10 14.34
C GLY A 3 -5.01 -9.38 15.64
N ASP A 4 -3.71 -9.10 15.81
CA ASP A 4 -3.10 -8.36 16.92
C ASP A 4 -2.91 -6.86 16.65
N GLY A 5 -3.42 -6.35 15.51
CA GLY A 5 -3.50 -4.91 15.25
C GLY A 5 -2.36 -4.32 14.41
N HIS A 6 -1.39 -5.13 13.97
CA HIS A 6 -0.30 -4.65 13.11
C HIS A 6 -0.80 -4.34 11.69
N LEU A 7 -0.33 -3.21 11.15
CA LEU A 7 -0.64 -2.81 9.78
C LEU A 7 0.06 -3.73 8.78
N LEU A 8 -0.68 -4.09 7.74
CA LEU A 8 -0.16 -4.85 6.60
C LEU A 8 -0.17 -3.95 5.37
N GLY A 9 0.94 -3.92 4.66
CA GLY A 9 0.93 -3.60 3.24
C GLY A 9 0.28 -4.75 2.48
N VAL A 10 -0.61 -4.42 1.56
CA VAL A 10 -1.26 -5.39 0.68
C VAL A 10 -1.15 -4.87 -0.74
N MET A 11 -0.66 -5.70 -1.65
CA MET A 11 -0.41 -5.31 -3.02
C MET A 11 -0.87 -6.42 -3.96
N MET A 12 -1.66 -6.05 -4.96
CA MET A 12 -2.01 -6.93 -6.07
C MET A 12 -1.19 -6.52 -7.29
N VAL A 13 -0.38 -7.43 -7.81
CA VAL A 13 0.43 -7.23 -9.01
C VAL A 13 -0.28 -7.94 -10.18
N CYS A 14 -0.61 -7.23 -11.26
CA CYS A 14 -1.48 -7.76 -12.32
C CYS A 14 -0.75 -8.19 -13.60
N GLY A 15 0.34 -7.52 -14.00
CA GLY A 15 1.03 -7.85 -15.26
C GLY A 15 2.53 -7.56 -15.30
N HIS A 16 3.01 -6.65 -14.44
CA HIS A 16 4.43 -6.35 -14.30
C HIS A 16 5.02 -7.02 -13.05
N HIS A 17 6.23 -6.62 -12.68
CA HIS A 17 6.76 -6.88 -11.35
C HIS A 17 6.70 -5.62 -10.50
N ILE A 18 6.84 -5.80 -9.18
CA ILE A 18 7.09 -4.70 -8.25
C ILE A 18 8.28 -5.08 -7.39
N ASP A 19 9.18 -4.13 -7.16
CA ASP A 19 10.42 -4.37 -6.39
C ASP A 19 10.30 -3.89 -4.95
N GLY A 20 9.40 -2.96 -4.68
CA GLY A 20 9.23 -2.43 -3.34
C GLY A 20 8.00 -1.56 -3.18
N ALA A 21 7.89 -0.99 -1.98
CA ALA A 21 6.82 -0.10 -1.62
C ALA A 21 7.34 1.05 -0.77
N THR A 22 6.69 2.21 -0.87
CA THR A 22 7.05 3.41 -0.12
C THR A 22 5.81 4.04 0.48
N LEU A 23 5.89 4.38 1.76
CA LEU A 23 4.88 5.13 2.50
C LEU A 23 5.39 6.55 2.74
N TYR A 24 4.61 7.55 2.38
CA TYR A 24 4.96 8.97 2.54
C TYR A 24 3.80 9.79 3.09
N VAL A 25 4.11 10.99 3.61
CA VAL A 25 3.11 12.01 3.97
C VAL A 25 2.48 12.52 2.69
N ASP A 26 1.18 12.31 2.54
CA ASP A 26 0.41 12.74 1.39
C ASP A 26 0.30 14.28 1.36
N SER A 27 0.55 14.86 0.20
CA SER A 27 0.55 16.31 -0.01
C SER A 27 0.36 16.63 -1.49
N ASP A 28 -0.44 17.67 -1.74
CA ASP A 28 -0.64 18.26 -3.08
C ASP A 28 0.64 18.90 -3.65
N ASP A 29 1.65 19.11 -2.81
CA ASP A 29 2.96 19.58 -3.20
C ASP A 29 3.97 18.42 -3.11
N VAL A 30 4.39 17.92 -4.27
CA VAL A 30 5.31 16.77 -4.39
C VAL A 30 6.64 17.01 -3.66
N ASP A 31 7.10 18.26 -3.58
CA ASP A 31 8.35 18.62 -2.88
C ASP A 31 8.20 18.55 -1.35
N LYS A 32 6.95 18.48 -0.86
CA LYS A 32 6.63 18.34 0.57
C LYS A 32 6.29 16.90 0.97
N GLN A 33 6.30 15.96 0.04
CA GLN A 33 6.11 14.55 0.38
C GLN A 33 7.31 14.04 1.16
N VAL A 34 7.06 13.53 2.37
CA VAL A 34 8.10 13.00 3.24
C VAL A 34 7.92 11.50 3.37
N THR A 35 8.90 10.72 2.89
CA THR A 35 8.92 9.27 3.13
C THR A 35 8.96 9.00 4.63
N VAL A 36 8.06 8.16 5.12
CA VAL A 36 7.98 7.72 6.52
C VAL A 36 8.22 6.22 6.68
N GLY A 37 8.23 5.45 5.59
CA GLY A 37 8.63 4.05 5.58
C GLY A 37 8.92 3.58 4.16
N SER A 38 9.83 2.60 3.99
CA SER A 38 10.11 2.00 2.69
C SER A 38 10.57 0.56 2.86
N TRP A 39 10.12 -0.30 1.94
CA TRP A 39 10.39 -1.72 1.94
C TRP A 39 10.78 -2.20 0.54
N THR A 40 11.76 -3.08 0.45
CA THR A 40 12.17 -3.75 -0.78
C THR A 40 11.86 -5.23 -0.65
N ALA A 41 11.20 -5.81 -1.64
CA ALA A 41 10.98 -7.24 -1.72
C ALA A 41 12.33 -7.95 -1.99
N GLY A 42 12.56 -9.08 -1.34
CA GLY A 42 13.81 -9.85 -1.50
C GLY A 42 14.00 -10.38 -2.93
N ARG A 43 12.92 -10.41 -3.72
CA ARG A 43 12.90 -10.69 -5.16
C ARG A 43 11.75 -9.87 -5.78
N PRO A 44 11.85 -9.50 -7.08
CA PRO A 44 10.74 -8.87 -7.79
C PRO A 44 9.44 -9.66 -7.61
N LEU A 45 8.38 -9.00 -7.18
CA LEU A 45 7.07 -9.59 -6.98
C LEU A 45 6.44 -9.88 -8.34
N ALA A 46 6.16 -11.16 -8.64
CA ALA A 46 5.41 -11.53 -9.83
C ALA A 46 3.91 -11.26 -9.67
N THR A 47 3.14 -11.47 -10.75
CA THR A 47 1.67 -11.41 -10.72
C THR A 47 1.11 -12.21 -9.55
N GLY A 48 0.31 -11.56 -8.71
CA GLY A 48 -0.18 -12.16 -7.48
C GLY A 48 -0.40 -11.16 -6.36
N LEU A 49 -0.95 -11.68 -5.26
CA LEU A 49 -1.13 -10.93 -4.03
C LEU A 49 0.14 -11.05 -3.18
N ALA A 50 0.69 -9.92 -2.77
CA ALA A 50 1.78 -9.82 -1.81
C ALA A 50 1.31 -9.08 -0.55
N THR A 51 1.81 -9.51 0.61
CA THR A 51 1.52 -8.87 1.90
C THR A 51 2.76 -8.84 2.78
N TRP A 52 2.93 -7.77 3.55
CA TRP A 52 4.01 -7.64 4.52
C TRP A 52 3.60 -6.77 5.70
N THR A 53 4.18 -6.98 6.87
CA THR A 53 4.02 -6.09 8.04
C THR A 53 4.78 -4.80 7.82
N LEU A 54 4.17 -3.67 8.18
CA LEU A 54 4.81 -2.36 8.00
C LEU A 54 5.79 -2.02 9.13
N ASP A 55 5.52 -2.50 10.35
CA ASP A 55 6.19 -2.10 11.59
C ASP A 55 7.07 -3.20 12.22
N SER A 56 7.11 -4.39 11.63
CA SER A 56 7.92 -5.52 12.08
C SER A 56 8.59 -6.23 10.91
N PRO A 57 9.69 -6.98 11.14
CA PRO A 57 10.33 -7.76 10.09
C PRO A 57 9.33 -8.70 9.40
N ALA A 58 9.27 -8.61 8.07
CA ALA A 58 8.41 -9.46 7.24
C ALA A 58 9.29 -10.41 6.40
N ALA A 59 8.94 -11.69 6.38
CA ALA A 59 9.66 -12.66 5.56
C ALA A 59 9.61 -12.26 4.08
N GLY A 60 10.78 -12.23 3.41
CA GLY A 60 10.89 -11.83 2.02
C GLY A 60 10.83 -10.32 1.77
N TRP A 61 10.85 -9.49 2.82
CA TRP A 61 10.88 -8.03 2.71
C TRP A 61 11.95 -7.43 3.62
N THR A 62 12.62 -6.41 3.12
CA THR A 62 13.60 -5.63 3.89
C THR A 62 13.05 -4.22 4.06
N ALA A 63 12.89 -3.77 5.31
CA ALA A 63 12.61 -2.36 5.59
C ALA A 63 13.89 -1.54 5.33
N THR A 64 14.00 -0.94 4.15
CA THR A 64 15.12 -0.05 3.79
C THR A 64 15.04 1.27 4.55
N ARG A 65 13.83 1.66 4.95
CA ARG A 65 13.58 2.69 5.95
C ARG A 65 12.54 2.20 6.96
N PRO A 66 12.89 2.05 8.25
CA PRO A 66 11.94 1.70 9.29
C PRO A 66 10.77 2.68 9.34
N LEU A 67 9.57 2.16 9.63
CA LEU A 67 8.37 2.97 9.75
C LEU A 67 8.49 3.96 10.91
N ALA A 68 8.41 5.25 10.60
CA ALA A 68 8.31 6.30 11.60
C ALA A 68 6.92 6.28 12.29
N PRO A 69 6.81 6.75 13.54
CA PRO A 69 5.52 6.88 14.20
C PRO A 69 4.52 7.71 13.37
N LEU A 70 3.35 7.13 13.12
CA LEU A 70 2.26 7.79 12.40
C LEU A 70 1.47 8.71 13.35
N THR A 71 0.93 9.81 12.84
CA THR A 71 0.20 10.81 13.64
C THR A 71 -1.22 11.07 13.13
N ALA A 72 -2.12 11.47 14.04
CA ALA A 72 -3.57 11.50 13.77
C ALA A 72 -4.02 12.58 12.77
N LYS A 73 -3.22 13.61 12.51
CA LYS A 73 -3.56 14.73 11.62
C LYS A 73 -2.85 14.65 10.27
N THR A 74 -2.32 13.49 9.93
CA THR A 74 -1.55 13.27 8.71
C THR A 74 -2.24 12.24 7.84
N THR A 75 -2.40 12.57 6.58
CA THR A 75 -2.74 11.61 5.53
C THR A 75 -1.44 11.01 5.02
N TYR A 76 -1.44 9.69 4.83
CA TYR A 76 -0.30 8.95 4.31
C TYR A 76 -0.72 8.23 3.05
N ALA A 77 0.18 8.16 2.07
CA ALA A 77 -0.02 7.41 0.84
C ALA A 77 1.01 6.29 0.72
N LEU A 78 0.55 5.07 0.43
CA LEU A 78 1.37 3.89 0.17
C LEU A 78 1.26 3.53 -1.31
N TYR A 79 2.40 3.31 -1.98
CA TYR A 79 2.42 2.81 -3.35
C TYR A 79 3.53 1.78 -3.55
N GLY A 80 3.40 0.98 -4.62
CA GLY A 80 4.41 0.03 -5.08
C GLY A 80 5.19 0.58 -6.28
N TRP A 81 6.47 0.23 -6.38
CA TRP A 81 7.38 0.74 -7.42
C TRP A 81 8.29 -0.35 -7.99
N THR A 82 8.69 -0.18 -9.26
CA THR A 82 9.84 -0.89 -9.83
C THR A 82 11.12 -0.09 -9.63
N LYS A 83 12.25 -0.78 -9.50
CA LYS A 83 13.56 -0.18 -9.24
C LYS A 83 14.05 0.71 -10.39
N ASP A 84 13.56 0.46 -11.59
CA ASP A 84 13.87 1.21 -12.81
C ASP A 84 12.85 2.32 -13.12
N ASP A 85 11.93 2.58 -12.19
CA ASP A 85 10.84 3.58 -12.30
C ASP A 85 9.92 3.39 -13.53
N SER A 86 9.96 2.22 -14.17
CA SER A 86 9.15 1.94 -15.35
C SER A 86 7.67 1.69 -15.05
N TRP A 87 7.35 1.22 -13.84
CA TRP A 87 5.99 0.94 -13.41
C TRP A 87 5.76 1.23 -11.93
N SER A 88 4.51 1.53 -11.59
CA SER A 88 4.05 1.63 -10.21
C SER A 88 2.69 0.97 -10.06
N ALA A 89 2.38 0.57 -8.83
CA ALA A 89 1.00 0.32 -8.43
C ALA A 89 0.34 1.64 -8.05
N ASN A 90 -0.98 1.72 -8.20
CA ASN A 90 -1.76 2.83 -7.68
C ASN A 90 -1.49 3.04 -6.17
N SER A 91 -1.48 4.30 -5.76
CA SER A 91 -1.35 4.66 -4.35
C SER A 91 -2.65 4.41 -3.60
N VAL A 92 -2.56 4.21 -2.29
CA VAL A 92 -3.72 4.28 -1.39
C VAL A 92 -3.45 5.28 -0.28
N SER A 93 -4.34 6.26 -0.12
CA SER A 93 -4.27 7.24 0.95
C SER A 93 -5.09 6.83 2.17
N PHE A 94 -4.57 7.08 3.37
CA PHE A 94 -5.25 6.79 4.62
C PHE A 94 -4.81 7.73 5.75
N THR A 95 -5.72 7.93 6.71
CA THR A 95 -5.44 8.56 8.01
C THR A 95 -5.38 7.51 9.12
N LEU A 96 -4.94 7.90 10.32
CA LEU A 96 -5.07 7.00 11.47
C LEU A 96 -6.53 6.67 11.82
N SER A 97 -7.47 7.57 11.52
CA SER A 97 -8.90 7.27 11.71
C SER A 97 -9.38 6.18 10.76
N ASP A 98 -8.85 6.13 9.53
CA ASP A 98 -9.12 5.03 8.59
C ASP A 98 -8.49 3.72 9.06
N ARG A 99 -7.24 3.79 9.57
CA ARG A 99 -6.57 2.64 10.19
C ARG A 99 -7.41 2.06 11.32
N ASP A 100 -7.91 2.89 12.21
CA ASP A 100 -8.65 2.44 13.40
C ASP A 100 -10.00 1.82 13.04
N ARG A 101 -10.52 2.09 11.83
CA ARG A 101 -11.72 1.45 11.26
C ARG A 101 -11.39 0.18 10.46
N LEU A 102 -10.11 -0.09 10.18
CA LEU A 102 -9.67 -1.24 9.39
C LEU A 102 -9.69 -2.50 10.25
N THR A 103 -10.62 -3.41 9.96
CA THR A 103 -10.69 -4.70 10.65
C THR A 103 -9.75 -5.74 10.02
N PRO A 104 -9.30 -6.76 10.77
CA PRO A 104 -8.56 -7.88 10.21
C PRO A 104 -9.28 -8.51 9.00
N GLY A 105 -8.51 -8.88 7.98
CA GLY A 105 -9.03 -9.45 6.73
C GLY A 105 -9.65 -8.45 5.74
N LYS A 106 -9.77 -7.16 6.09
CA LYS A 106 -10.13 -6.09 5.17
C LYS A 106 -8.91 -5.35 4.66
N VAL A 107 -9.04 -4.80 3.46
CA VAL A 107 -8.02 -4.03 2.74
C VAL A 107 -8.64 -2.71 2.32
N ARG A 108 -7.94 -1.61 2.61
CA ARG A 108 -8.22 -0.31 2.01
C ARG A 108 -7.38 -0.18 0.74
N TYR A 109 -7.99 0.27 -0.35
CA TYR A 109 -7.32 0.46 -1.64
C TYR A 109 -7.98 1.60 -2.41
N GLU A 110 -7.26 2.18 -3.38
CA GLU A 110 -7.84 3.13 -4.33
C GLU A 110 -8.67 2.40 -5.38
N THR A 111 -9.88 2.90 -5.60
CA THR A 111 -10.77 2.49 -6.67
C THR A 111 -11.01 3.68 -7.60
N ILE A 112 -11.08 3.39 -8.89
CA ILE A 112 -11.37 4.37 -9.93
C ILE A 112 -12.79 4.06 -10.43
N SER A 113 -13.69 5.03 -10.38
CA SER A 113 -15.04 4.88 -10.93
C SER A 113 -15.05 4.98 -12.46
N ASP A 114 -16.17 4.62 -13.08
CA ASP A 114 -16.33 4.63 -14.55
C ASP A 114 -16.07 6.00 -15.20
N ASN A 115 -16.19 7.08 -14.42
CA ASN A 115 -15.91 8.45 -14.85
C ASN A 115 -14.44 8.89 -14.62
N GLY A 116 -13.59 8.00 -14.09
CA GLY A 116 -12.17 8.27 -13.84
C GLY A 116 -11.86 8.88 -12.47
N ASP A 117 -12.85 9.09 -11.59
CA ASP A 117 -12.58 9.65 -10.26
C ASP A 117 -11.95 8.60 -9.34
N ALA A 118 -10.83 8.96 -8.71
CA ALA A 118 -10.19 8.13 -7.69
C ALA A 118 -10.83 8.35 -6.31
N SER A 119 -11.05 7.27 -5.58
CA SER A 119 -11.54 7.28 -4.19
C SER A 119 -11.05 6.04 -3.45
N GLU A 120 -11.06 6.04 -2.12
CA GLU A 120 -10.71 4.84 -1.37
C GLU A 120 -11.93 4.01 -0.97
N ALA A 121 -11.81 2.71 -1.16
CA ALA A 121 -12.76 1.72 -0.69
C ALA A 121 -12.11 0.78 0.33
N THR A 122 -12.93 0.17 1.19
CA THR A 122 -12.49 -0.88 2.12
C THR A 122 -13.35 -2.12 1.95
N LEU A 123 -12.73 -3.24 1.62
CA LEU A 123 -13.43 -4.49 1.35
C LEU A 123 -12.60 -5.73 1.74
N PRO A 124 -13.22 -6.92 1.84
CA PRO A 124 -12.50 -8.14 2.19
C PRO A 124 -11.37 -8.43 1.20
N ILE A 125 -10.26 -9.00 1.70
CA ILE A 125 -9.08 -9.30 0.87
C ILE A 125 -9.38 -10.21 -0.32
N ALA A 126 -10.33 -11.14 -0.17
CA ALA A 126 -10.77 -12.02 -1.25
C ALA A 126 -11.45 -11.24 -2.39
N GLU A 127 -12.22 -10.22 -2.03
CA GLU A 127 -12.90 -9.35 -3.00
C GLU A 127 -11.91 -8.38 -3.65
N PHE A 128 -10.98 -7.82 -2.88
CA PHE A 128 -9.88 -7.02 -3.42
C PHE A 128 -9.10 -7.80 -4.48
N LYS A 129 -8.72 -9.05 -4.17
CA LYS A 129 -8.01 -9.93 -5.12
C LYS A 129 -8.79 -10.17 -6.41
N ALA A 130 -10.12 -10.26 -6.33
CA ALA A 130 -10.98 -10.48 -7.50
C ALA A 130 -11.14 -9.22 -8.37
N ARG A 131 -11.07 -8.02 -7.77
CA ARG A 131 -11.38 -6.74 -8.43
C ARG A 131 -10.15 -5.95 -8.87
N ALA A 132 -9.04 -6.02 -8.14
CA ALA A 132 -7.91 -5.12 -8.31
C ALA A 132 -7.28 -5.13 -9.72
N CYS A 133 -7.41 -6.24 -10.46
CA CYS A 133 -6.89 -6.36 -11.83
C CYS A 133 -7.97 -6.27 -12.93
N GLN A 134 -9.24 -5.98 -12.61
CA GLN A 134 -10.33 -6.08 -13.60
C GLN A 134 -10.30 -4.98 -14.68
N ASN A 135 -9.64 -3.84 -14.41
CA ASN A 135 -9.60 -2.67 -15.29
C ASN A 135 -8.14 -2.24 -15.59
N MET A 136 -7.18 -3.17 -15.53
CA MET A 136 -5.77 -2.92 -15.90
C MET A 136 -5.47 -3.31 -17.34
#